data_AF-A0A6C0B3J5-F1
#
_entry.id   AF-A0A6C0B3J5-F1
#
_cell.length_a   1.000
_cell.length_b   1.000
_cell.length_c   1.000
_cell.angle_alpha   90.00
_cell.angle_beta   90.00
_cell.angle_gamma   90.00
#
_symmetry.space_group_name_H-M   'P 1'
#
loop_
_entity.id
_entity.type
_entity.pdbx_description
1 polymer ?
#
loop_
_entity_poly.entity_id
_entity_poly.type
_entity_poly.pdbx_seq_one_letter_code
_entity_poly.pdbx_strand_id
1 'polypeptide(L)'
;MFGEGEIKHLRTVYNSEHSKEPPIPDGTAAEIWKHLQDRFHSKCISGRTECIISHMLNRPKAPDAWITNPTDWLSSVDIERAEKAYQKLFKNYVFLGCLPIDFDLKSKTGQCLVDALCSIDIKSLYRKGKSQIGIVFNTDIHTGPGQHWIALFCDIRPELEQPRITYFDSYSDKPEKSIQRLMKRWKDSWEKTNVHDKPMLTTYNKTRHQFKDSECGIYSLYFHYSCLNEIPMDHKIPDDVINVFRRLLFKEDDTPDDNNINVFRRLLFKEDK
;
A
#
# COMPACT_ATOMS: atom_id res chain seq x y z
N MET A 1 3.53 13.66 9.13
CA MET A 1 2.70 14.80 8.64
C MET A 1 3.14 15.06 7.21
N PHE A 2 2.20 15.18 6.26
CA PHE A 2 2.53 15.36 4.84
C PHE A 2 3.40 16.59 4.60
N GLY A 3 4.40 16.47 3.73
CA GLY A 3 5.23 17.58 3.27
C GLY A 3 4.45 18.53 2.34
N GLU A 4 4.98 19.74 2.13
CA GLU A 4 4.33 20.76 1.28
C GLU A 4 4.00 20.24 -0.13
N GLY A 5 4.95 19.54 -0.76
CA GLY A 5 4.76 18.96 -2.08
C GLY A 5 3.67 17.88 -2.13
N GLU A 6 3.47 17.15 -1.04
CA GLU A 6 2.43 16.12 -0.92
C GLU A 6 1.05 16.78 -0.76
N ILE A 7 0.94 17.81 0.10
CA ILE A 7 -0.31 18.57 0.24
C ILE A 7 -0.74 19.22 -1.08
N LYS A 8 0.20 19.82 -1.83
CA LYS A 8 -0.08 20.36 -3.17
C LYS A 8 -0.51 19.28 -4.17
N HIS A 9 0.05 18.08 -4.06
CA HIS A 9 -0.37 16.93 -4.87
C HIS A 9 -1.80 16.48 -4.50
N LEU A 10 -2.11 16.35 -3.21
CA LEU A 10 -3.45 16.02 -2.72
C LEU A 10 -4.50 17.00 -3.23
N ARG A 11 -4.21 18.30 -3.24
CA ARG A 11 -5.07 19.32 -3.87
C ARG A 11 -5.33 19.03 -5.34
N THR A 12 -4.27 18.72 -6.10
CA THR A 12 -4.37 18.43 -7.53
C THR A 12 -5.26 17.21 -7.78
N VAL A 13 -5.08 16.15 -7.01
CA VAL A 13 -5.92 14.95 -7.06
C VAL A 13 -7.36 15.27 -6.69
N TYR A 14 -7.59 16.00 -5.59
CA TYR A 14 -8.94 16.36 -5.15
C TYR A 14 -9.69 17.12 -6.25
N ASN A 15 -9.07 18.17 -6.80
CA ASN A 15 -9.66 18.99 -7.86
C ASN A 15 -9.93 18.20 -9.14
N SER A 16 -9.11 17.19 -9.47
CA SER A 16 -9.37 16.35 -10.65
C SER A 16 -10.58 15.43 -10.46
N GLU A 17 -10.74 14.85 -9.27
CA GLU A 17 -11.84 13.92 -8.97
C GLU A 17 -13.17 14.65 -8.69
N HIS A 18 -13.11 15.90 -8.21
CA HIS A 18 -14.27 16.73 -7.87
C HIS A 18 -14.45 17.89 -8.84
N SER A 19 -14.31 17.61 -10.14
CA SER A 19 -14.36 18.62 -11.22
C SER A 19 -15.68 19.42 -11.31
N LYS A 20 -16.74 18.96 -10.63
CA LYS A 20 -18.04 19.65 -10.53
C LYS A 20 -18.10 20.66 -9.37
N GLU A 21 -17.15 20.63 -8.44
CA GLU A 21 -17.06 21.57 -7.33
C GLU A 21 -16.14 22.74 -7.67
N PRO A 22 -16.29 23.92 -7.02
CA PRO A 22 -15.30 24.98 -7.11
C PRO A 22 -13.92 24.44 -6.67
N PRO A 23 -12.86 24.59 -7.50
CA PRO A 23 -11.56 24.01 -7.20
C PRO A 23 -10.96 24.65 -5.95
N ILE A 24 -10.24 23.85 -5.15
CA ILE A 24 -9.44 24.38 -4.04
C ILE A 24 -8.34 25.28 -4.64
N PRO A 25 -8.25 26.56 -4.21
CA PRO A 25 -7.26 27.49 -4.72
C PRO A 25 -5.84 27.05 -4.34
N ASP A 26 -4.85 27.57 -5.05
CA ASP A 26 -3.45 27.36 -4.67
C ASP A 26 -3.09 28.24 -3.47
N GLY A 27 -2.08 27.84 -2.71
CA GLY A 27 -1.70 28.55 -1.48
C GLY A 27 -0.63 27.81 -0.69
N THR A 28 -0.49 28.18 0.58
CA THR A 28 0.37 27.47 1.52
C THR A 28 -0.18 26.07 1.81
N ALA A 29 0.69 25.15 2.24
CA ALA A 29 0.26 23.80 2.63
C ALA A 29 -0.81 23.84 3.74
N ALA A 30 -0.72 24.78 4.68
CA ALA A 30 -1.69 24.93 5.76
C ALA A 30 -3.07 25.36 5.24
N GLU A 31 -3.14 26.32 4.31
CA GLU A 31 -4.40 26.77 3.71
C GLU A 31 -5.05 25.67 2.87
N ILE A 32 -4.25 25.00 2.03
CA ILE A 32 -4.72 23.87 1.21
C ILE A 32 -5.25 22.76 2.11
N TRP A 33 -4.52 22.40 3.18
CA TRP A 33 -4.95 21.36 4.10
C TRP A 33 -6.25 21.73 4.82
N LYS A 34 -6.39 22.98 5.26
CA LYS A 34 -7.63 23.48 5.86
C LYS A 34 -8.81 23.34 4.90
N HIS A 35 -8.65 23.70 3.63
CA HIS A 35 -9.70 23.49 2.63
C HIS A 35 -10.08 22.02 2.48
N LEU A 36 -9.11 21.10 2.45
CA LEU A 36 -9.40 19.67 2.41
C LEU A 36 -10.17 19.22 3.67
N GLN A 37 -9.77 19.69 4.85
CA GLN A 37 -10.49 19.40 6.10
C GLN A 37 -11.94 19.90 6.04
N ASP A 38 -12.18 21.11 5.52
CA ASP A 38 -13.52 21.67 5.38
C ASP A 38 -14.39 20.86 4.40
N ARG A 39 -13.83 20.45 3.25
CA ARG A 39 -14.54 19.63 2.24
C ARG A 39 -14.99 18.27 2.79
N PHE A 40 -14.18 17.68 3.66
CA PHE A 40 -14.47 16.37 4.27
C PHE A 40 -15.08 16.46 5.66
N HIS A 41 -15.38 17.66 6.19
CA HIS A 41 -15.80 17.84 7.59
C HIS A 41 -17.02 17.00 7.97
N SER A 42 -18.02 16.90 7.08
CA SER A 42 -19.24 16.12 7.32
C SER A 42 -18.98 14.62 7.51
N LYS A 43 -17.91 14.09 6.93
CA LYS A 43 -17.49 12.68 7.04
C LYS A 43 -16.39 12.47 8.09
N CYS A 44 -15.54 13.48 8.24
CA CYS A 44 -14.36 13.49 9.08
C CYS A 44 -14.45 14.62 10.11
N ILE A 45 -15.38 14.52 11.05
CA ILE A 45 -15.68 15.55 12.06
C ILE A 45 -14.41 15.99 12.82
N SER A 46 -13.54 15.03 13.16
CA SER A 46 -12.28 15.28 13.87
C SER A 46 -11.19 15.93 13.01
N GLY A 47 -11.37 16.04 11.70
CA GLY A 47 -10.37 16.54 10.76
C GLY A 47 -9.09 15.69 10.70
N ARG A 48 -9.12 14.46 11.24
CA ARG A 48 -7.98 13.54 11.29
C ARG A 48 -7.51 13.17 9.88
N THR A 49 -6.20 13.22 9.68
CA THR A 49 -5.53 12.95 8.40
C THR A 49 -5.94 11.62 7.78
N GLU A 50 -5.97 10.54 8.55
CA GLU A 50 -6.22 9.20 8.02
C GLU A 50 -7.67 9.05 7.53
N CYS A 51 -8.60 9.85 8.08
CA CYS A 51 -9.99 9.88 7.62
C CYS A 51 -10.07 10.53 6.24
N ILE A 52 -9.46 11.72 6.13
CA ILE A 52 -9.45 12.51 4.91
C ILE A 52 -8.80 11.71 3.79
N ILE A 53 -7.62 11.14 4.04
CA ILE A 53 -6.89 10.32 3.07
C ILE A 53 -7.72 9.12 2.62
N SER A 54 -8.37 8.41 3.55
CA SER A 54 -9.23 7.29 3.18
C SER A 54 -10.42 7.70 2.31
N HIS A 55 -11.02 8.87 2.53
CA HIS A 55 -12.10 9.39 1.68
C HIS A 55 -11.61 9.99 0.35
N MET A 56 -10.33 10.37 0.25
CA MET A 56 -9.71 10.80 -1.00
C MET A 56 -9.33 9.63 -1.92
N LEU A 57 -9.26 8.41 -1.39
CA LEU A 57 -9.01 7.22 -2.21
C LEU A 57 -10.15 7.01 -3.20
N ASN A 58 -9.83 7.04 -4.49
CA ASN A 58 -10.77 6.59 -5.52
C ASN A 58 -10.85 5.06 -5.51
N ARG A 59 -11.74 4.56 -4.65
CA ARG A 59 -11.98 3.12 -4.44
C ARG A 59 -12.42 2.45 -5.76
N PRO A 60 -11.72 1.42 -6.26
CA PRO A 60 -12.18 0.64 -7.40
C PRO A 60 -13.48 -0.11 -7.08
N LYS A 61 -14.19 -0.56 -8.12
CA LYS A 61 -15.32 -1.49 -7.98
C LYS A 61 -14.83 -2.78 -7.31
N ALA A 62 -15.63 -3.32 -6.40
CA ALA A 62 -15.40 -4.63 -5.82
C ALA A 62 -15.36 -5.73 -6.90
N PRO A 63 -14.61 -6.83 -6.67
CA PRO A 63 -14.62 -8.00 -7.54
C PRO A 63 -16.05 -8.54 -7.70
N ASP A 64 -16.45 -8.92 -8.92
CA ASP A 64 -17.80 -9.44 -9.17
C ASP A 64 -18.07 -10.75 -8.39
N ALA A 65 -17.01 -11.53 -8.08
CA ALA A 65 -17.11 -12.72 -7.24
C ALA A 65 -17.71 -12.42 -5.85
N TRP A 66 -17.52 -11.21 -5.33
CA TRP A 66 -18.02 -10.80 -4.02
C TRP A 66 -19.53 -10.65 -3.94
N ILE A 67 -20.22 -10.58 -5.08
CA ILE A 67 -21.69 -10.64 -5.14
C ILE A 67 -22.18 -11.96 -4.52
N THR A 68 -21.45 -13.04 -4.74
CA THR A 68 -21.78 -14.39 -4.24
C THR A 68 -21.05 -14.72 -2.94
N ASN A 69 -19.77 -14.34 -2.85
CA ASN A 69 -18.92 -14.59 -1.70
C ASN A 69 -18.15 -13.31 -1.32
N PRO A 70 -18.69 -12.45 -0.45
CA PRO A 70 -18.09 -11.15 -0.12
C PRO A 70 -16.66 -11.20 0.41
N THR A 71 -16.27 -12.37 0.93
CA THR A 71 -14.94 -12.62 1.48
C THR A 71 -14.00 -13.33 0.51
N ASP A 72 -14.36 -13.51 -0.76
CA ASP A 72 -13.52 -14.24 -1.72
C ASP A 72 -12.15 -13.59 -1.96
N TRP A 73 -11.22 -14.38 -2.48
CA TRP A 73 -9.83 -13.96 -2.74
C TRP A 73 -9.77 -12.78 -3.70
N LEU A 74 -8.76 -11.93 -3.52
CA LEU A 74 -8.41 -10.95 -4.54
C LEU A 74 -7.61 -11.60 -5.66
N SER A 75 -7.93 -11.24 -6.90
CA SER A 75 -7.07 -11.49 -8.04
C SER A 75 -5.95 -10.45 -8.12
N SER A 76 -4.93 -10.70 -8.96
CA SER A 76 -3.89 -9.70 -9.26
C SER A 76 -4.49 -8.40 -9.82
N VAL A 77 -5.54 -8.50 -10.65
CA VAL A 77 -6.22 -7.34 -11.23
C VAL A 77 -6.89 -6.48 -10.14
N ASP A 78 -7.47 -7.12 -9.11
CA ASP A 78 -8.11 -6.39 -8.02
C ASP A 78 -7.09 -5.67 -7.14
N ILE A 79 -5.95 -6.33 -6.86
CA ILE A 79 -4.82 -5.74 -6.13
C ILE A 79 -4.25 -4.55 -6.92
N GLU A 80 -3.97 -4.73 -8.22
CA GLU A 80 -3.44 -3.67 -9.09
C GLU A 80 -4.37 -2.45 -9.17
N ARG A 81 -5.69 -2.66 -9.17
CA ARG A 81 -6.68 -1.56 -9.14
C ARG A 81 -6.60 -0.75 -7.84
N ALA A 82 -6.49 -1.42 -6.69
CA ALA A 82 -6.35 -0.74 -5.40
C ALA A 82 -5.00 0.00 -5.30
N GLU A 83 -3.91 -0.64 -5.71
CA GLU A 83 -2.57 -0.05 -5.75
C GLU A 83 -2.47 1.15 -6.69
N LYS A 84 -3.21 1.15 -7.80
CA LYS A 84 -3.32 2.32 -8.68
C LYS A 84 -3.98 3.50 -7.98
N ALA A 85 -4.97 3.26 -7.12
CA ALA A 85 -5.57 4.32 -6.30
C ALA A 85 -4.56 4.89 -5.29
N TYR A 86 -3.73 4.04 -4.67
CA TYR A 86 -2.63 4.49 -3.82
C TYR A 86 -1.60 5.32 -4.60
N GLN A 87 -1.13 4.87 -5.75
CA GLN A 87 -0.15 5.61 -6.57
C GLN A 87 -0.67 6.98 -7.03
N LYS A 88 -1.98 7.11 -7.26
CA LYS A 88 -2.60 8.39 -7.58
C LYS A 88 -2.53 9.36 -6.41
N LEU A 89 -2.75 8.87 -5.19
CA LEU A 89 -2.80 9.68 -3.98
C LEU A 89 -1.40 10.01 -3.42
N PHE A 90 -0.51 9.02 -3.42
CA PHE A 90 0.85 9.12 -2.90
C PHE A 90 1.85 9.31 -4.04
N LYS A 91 2.17 10.57 -4.35
CA LYS A 91 3.00 10.95 -5.52
C LYS A 91 4.33 10.19 -5.63
N ASN A 92 4.99 9.97 -4.50
CA ASN A 92 6.32 9.36 -4.44
C ASN A 92 6.27 7.83 -4.37
N TYR A 93 5.06 7.26 -4.32
CA TYR A 93 4.84 5.82 -4.35
C TYR A 93 4.84 5.27 -5.79
N VAL A 94 5.38 4.07 -5.95
CA VAL A 94 5.27 3.26 -7.15
C VAL A 94 4.99 1.81 -6.77
N PHE A 95 4.00 1.22 -7.41
CA PHE A 95 3.69 -0.21 -7.29
C PHE A 95 4.27 -0.95 -8.49
N LEU A 96 5.09 -1.97 -8.26
CA LEU A 96 5.78 -2.70 -9.33
C LEU A 96 4.95 -3.85 -9.92
N GLY A 97 3.84 -4.20 -9.28
CA GLY A 97 2.90 -5.21 -9.77
C GLY A 97 2.72 -6.40 -8.84
N CYS A 98 1.82 -7.29 -9.25
CA CYS A 98 1.62 -8.61 -8.68
C CYS A 98 2.51 -9.63 -9.39
N LEU A 99 3.54 -10.14 -8.71
CA LEU A 99 4.59 -10.95 -9.33
C LEU A 99 4.62 -12.37 -8.77
N PRO A 100 4.91 -13.40 -9.56
CA PRO A 100 5.03 -14.76 -9.03
C PRO A 100 6.35 -14.92 -8.26
N ILE A 101 6.39 -15.84 -7.28
CA ILE A 101 7.55 -16.01 -6.36
C ILE A 101 8.85 -16.41 -7.07
N ASP A 102 8.72 -16.97 -8.25
CA ASP A 102 9.81 -17.42 -9.10
C ASP A 102 10.35 -16.31 -10.02
N PHE A 103 10.05 -15.03 -9.71
CA PHE A 103 10.57 -13.83 -10.36
C PHE A 103 12.12 -13.76 -10.49
N ASP A 104 12.86 -14.56 -9.71
CA ASP A 104 14.33 -14.63 -9.71
C ASP A 104 14.84 -15.94 -10.34
N LEU A 105 14.00 -16.67 -11.08
CA LEU A 105 14.47 -17.80 -11.88
C LEU A 105 15.47 -17.30 -12.93
N LYS A 106 16.66 -17.90 -12.91
CA LYS A 106 17.71 -17.68 -13.89
C LYS A 106 17.97 -18.95 -14.67
N SER A 107 18.25 -18.81 -15.95
CA SER A 107 18.76 -19.89 -16.78
C SER A 107 20.12 -20.37 -16.24
N LYS A 108 20.56 -21.54 -16.71
CA LYS A 108 21.92 -22.06 -16.42
C LYS A 108 23.05 -21.12 -16.89
N THR A 109 22.74 -20.16 -17.77
CA THR A 109 23.67 -19.14 -18.27
C THR A 109 23.58 -17.82 -17.52
N GLY A 110 22.74 -17.73 -16.47
CA GLY A 110 22.59 -16.54 -15.65
C GLY A 110 21.61 -15.48 -16.19
N GLN A 111 20.93 -15.75 -17.31
CA GLN A 111 19.87 -14.88 -17.83
C GLN A 111 18.60 -15.05 -17.01
N CYS A 112 17.97 -13.95 -16.62
CA CYS A 112 16.70 -13.98 -15.91
C CYS A 112 15.58 -14.52 -16.83
N LEU A 113 14.91 -15.57 -16.39
CA LEU A 113 13.81 -16.22 -17.11
C LEU A 113 12.50 -15.45 -16.93
N VAL A 114 12.33 -14.81 -15.77
CA VAL A 114 11.21 -13.91 -15.46
C VAL A 114 11.80 -12.51 -15.26
N ASP A 115 11.54 -11.61 -16.22
CA ASP A 115 12.30 -10.35 -16.37
C ASP A 115 11.84 -9.21 -15.44
N ALA A 116 10.72 -9.38 -14.73
CA ALA A 116 10.00 -8.28 -14.09
C ALA A 116 10.81 -7.52 -13.02
N LEU A 117 11.58 -8.22 -12.16
CA LEU A 117 12.41 -7.57 -11.12
C LEU A 117 13.91 -7.66 -11.37
N CYS A 118 14.35 -8.37 -12.41
CA CYS A 118 15.78 -8.60 -12.62
C CYS A 118 16.51 -7.32 -13.05
N SER A 119 15.84 -6.49 -13.85
CA SER A 119 16.36 -5.23 -14.40
C SER A 119 16.03 -3.99 -13.56
N ILE A 120 15.20 -4.13 -12.52
CA ILE A 120 14.78 -2.98 -11.71
C ILE A 120 15.90 -2.49 -10.79
N ASP A 121 16.36 -1.28 -11.08
CA ASP A 121 17.27 -0.50 -10.23
C ASP A 121 16.48 0.53 -9.41
N ILE A 122 16.45 0.34 -8.09
CA ILE A 122 15.82 1.28 -7.16
C ILE A 122 16.40 2.69 -7.24
N LYS A 123 17.68 2.84 -7.64
CA LYS A 123 18.29 4.18 -7.83
C LYS A 123 17.70 4.90 -9.04
N SER A 124 17.25 4.15 -10.05
CA SER A 124 16.54 4.70 -11.20
C SER A 124 15.15 5.18 -10.79
N LEU A 125 14.43 4.40 -9.97
CA LEU A 125 13.13 4.81 -9.41
C LEU A 125 13.27 6.08 -8.55
N TYR A 126 14.26 6.11 -7.66
CA TYR A 126 14.55 7.29 -6.84
C TYR A 126 14.83 8.55 -7.66
N ARG A 127 15.67 8.44 -8.71
CA ARG A 127 15.93 9.56 -9.64
C ARG A 127 14.68 10.05 -10.39
N LYS A 128 13.66 9.21 -10.52
CA LYS A 128 12.34 9.57 -11.07
C LYS A 128 11.38 10.13 -10.01
N GLY A 129 11.87 10.41 -8.80
CA GLY A 129 11.08 10.92 -7.68
C GLY A 129 10.26 9.85 -6.97
N LYS A 130 10.59 8.56 -7.13
CA LYS A 130 9.90 7.45 -6.46
C LYS A 130 10.74 6.95 -5.29
N SER A 131 10.30 7.27 -4.07
CA SER A 131 11.01 6.94 -2.83
C SER A 131 10.28 5.91 -1.97
N GLN A 132 9.06 5.55 -2.34
CA GLN A 132 8.29 4.47 -1.72
C GLN A 132 7.91 3.46 -2.81
N ILE A 133 8.20 2.19 -2.58
CA ILE A 133 8.10 1.14 -3.61
C ILE A 133 7.37 -0.05 -3.00
N GLY A 134 6.27 -0.48 -3.62
CA GLY A 134 5.49 -1.63 -3.21
C GLY A 134 5.52 -2.76 -4.24
N ILE A 135 5.49 -4.00 -3.76
CA ILE A 135 5.36 -5.20 -4.57
C ILE A 135 4.44 -6.17 -3.83
N VAL A 136 3.54 -6.82 -4.55
CA VAL A 136 2.81 -7.98 -4.02
C VAL A 136 3.30 -9.21 -4.78
N PHE A 137 3.63 -10.27 -4.07
CA PHE A 137 3.99 -11.56 -4.67
C PHE A 137 2.90 -12.59 -4.46
N ASN A 138 2.66 -13.40 -5.48
CA ASN A 138 1.94 -14.66 -5.34
C ASN A 138 2.97 -15.74 -5.02
N THR A 139 2.77 -16.50 -3.94
CA THR A 139 3.64 -17.65 -3.62
C THR A 139 3.45 -18.82 -4.56
N ASP A 140 2.41 -18.79 -5.39
CA ASP A 140 2.29 -19.78 -6.44
C ASP A 140 3.38 -19.59 -7.50
N ILE A 141 3.86 -20.72 -8.01
CA ILE A 141 4.61 -20.73 -9.25
C ILE A 141 3.66 -20.36 -10.40
N HIS A 142 4.18 -19.81 -11.48
CA HIS A 142 3.44 -19.34 -12.66
C HIS A 142 2.50 -20.36 -13.36
N THR A 143 2.34 -21.58 -12.82
CA THR A 143 1.49 -22.66 -13.34
C THR A 143 0.36 -23.13 -12.39
N GLY A 144 0.24 -22.59 -11.18
CA GLY A 144 -0.78 -23.00 -10.21
C GLY A 144 -1.96 -22.02 -10.03
N PRO A 145 -2.99 -22.39 -9.24
CA PRO A 145 -4.23 -21.62 -9.06
C PRO A 145 -4.12 -20.31 -8.23
N GLY A 146 -2.95 -19.97 -7.71
CA GLY A 146 -2.73 -18.95 -6.67
C GLY A 146 -2.87 -19.58 -5.27
N GLN A 147 -1.90 -19.35 -4.38
CA GLN A 147 -1.90 -19.98 -3.05
C GLN A 147 -1.80 -19.02 -1.88
N HIS A 148 -1.10 -17.89 -2.04
CA HIS A 148 -0.93 -16.93 -0.95
C HIS A 148 -0.36 -15.62 -1.50
N TRP A 149 -0.86 -14.50 -0.97
CA TRP A 149 -0.35 -13.17 -1.30
C TRP A 149 0.54 -12.67 -0.16
N ILE A 150 1.77 -12.29 -0.50
CA ILE A 150 2.76 -11.68 0.41
C ILE A 150 3.18 -10.32 -0.15
N ALA A 151 3.61 -9.41 0.71
CA ALA A 151 3.92 -8.04 0.31
C ALA A 151 5.35 -7.64 0.65
N LEU A 152 5.86 -6.66 -0.09
CA LEU A 152 7.17 -6.07 0.14
C LEU A 152 7.09 -4.57 -0.07
N PHE A 153 7.52 -3.81 0.94
CA PHE A 153 7.55 -2.36 0.88
C PHE A 153 8.96 -1.84 1.13
N CYS A 154 9.47 -0.99 0.24
CA CYS A 154 10.75 -0.31 0.38
C CYS A 154 10.54 1.20 0.50
N ASP A 155 11.00 1.78 1.60
CA ASP A 155 10.95 3.21 1.88
C ASP A 155 12.37 3.77 1.98
N ILE A 156 12.68 4.66 1.05
CA ILE A 156 13.99 5.31 0.85
C ILE A 156 13.82 6.84 0.78
N ARG A 157 12.77 7.36 1.42
CA ARG A 157 12.54 8.80 1.58
C ARG A 157 13.74 9.46 2.27
N PRO A 158 14.32 10.53 1.70
CA PRO A 158 15.58 11.14 2.18
C PRO A 158 15.51 11.62 3.64
N GLU A 159 14.33 11.98 4.13
CA GLU A 159 14.08 12.43 5.50
C GLU A 159 14.13 11.30 6.55
N LEU A 160 14.17 10.03 6.13
CA LEU A 160 14.30 8.92 7.05
C LEU A 160 15.71 8.85 7.65
N GLU A 161 15.77 8.62 8.96
CA GLU A 161 17.04 8.32 9.64
C GLU A 161 17.68 7.03 9.11
N GLN A 162 16.87 6.00 8.84
CA GLN A 162 17.28 4.77 8.17
C GLN A 162 16.28 4.40 7.08
N PRO A 163 16.74 4.15 5.84
CA PRO A 163 15.88 3.56 4.83
C PRO A 163 15.53 2.12 5.24
N ARG A 164 14.45 1.58 4.70
CA ARG A 164 13.95 0.27 5.09
C ARG A 164 13.36 -0.48 3.92
N ILE A 165 13.58 -1.79 3.92
CA ILE A 165 12.84 -2.75 3.11
C ILE A 165 12.19 -3.78 4.03
N THR A 166 10.87 -3.90 3.95
CA THR A 166 10.05 -4.72 4.84
C THR A 166 9.29 -5.75 4.04
N TYR A 167 9.49 -7.02 4.37
CA TYR A 167 8.65 -8.13 3.92
C TYR A 167 7.45 -8.29 4.85
N PHE A 168 6.29 -8.62 4.29
CA PHE A 168 5.09 -8.86 5.04
C PHE A 168 4.40 -10.14 4.58
N ASP A 169 4.06 -10.97 5.55
CA ASP A 169 3.25 -12.17 5.38
C ASP A 169 2.16 -12.19 6.45
N SER A 170 0.89 -12.25 6.07
CA SER A 170 -0.22 -12.24 7.03
C SER A 170 -0.23 -13.45 7.97
N TYR A 171 0.37 -14.58 7.57
CA TYR A 171 0.60 -15.75 8.42
C TYR A 171 1.86 -15.65 9.28
N SER A 172 2.69 -14.62 9.05
CA SER A 172 3.98 -14.37 9.73
C SER A 172 5.07 -15.40 9.41
N ASP A 173 5.01 -16.03 8.25
CA ASP A 173 6.12 -16.85 7.76
C ASP A 173 7.33 -15.98 7.39
N LYS A 174 8.52 -16.60 7.41
CA LYS A 174 9.77 -15.90 7.06
C LYS A 174 9.88 -15.77 5.54
N PRO A 175 10.50 -14.69 5.02
CA PRO A 175 10.67 -14.51 3.58
C PRO A 175 11.47 -15.65 2.97
N GLU A 176 11.07 -16.10 1.79
CA GLU A 176 11.80 -17.11 1.02
C GLU A 176 13.18 -16.61 0.56
N LYS A 177 14.05 -17.54 0.13
CA LYS A 177 15.40 -17.21 -0.32
C LYS A 177 15.42 -16.23 -1.50
N SER A 178 14.45 -16.31 -2.43
CA SER A 178 14.33 -15.37 -3.56
C SER A 178 14.06 -13.94 -3.09
N ILE A 179 13.09 -13.78 -2.17
CA ILE A 179 12.76 -12.51 -1.55
C ILE A 179 13.95 -11.95 -0.76
N GLN A 180 14.61 -12.78 0.05
CA GLN A 180 15.81 -12.36 0.79
C GLN A 180 16.93 -11.87 -0.14
N ARG A 181 17.15 -12.54 -1.28
CA ARG A 181 18.14 -12.10 -2.29
C ARG A 181 17.75 -10.76 -2.90
N LEU A 182 16.47 -10.56 -3.23
CA LEU A 182 15.96 -9.27 -3.72
C LEU A 182 16.21 -8.15 -2.69
N MET A 183 15.80 -8.37 -1.43
CA MET A 183 15.98 -7.41 -0.35
C MET A 183 17.46 -7.05 -0.17
N LYS A 184 18.34 -8.06 -0.16
CA LYS A 184 19.78 -7.83 -0.05
C LYS A 184 20.32 -7.04 -1.25
N ARG A 185 19.95 -7.41 -2.47
CA ARG A 185 20.39 -6.73 -3.70
C ARG A 185 20.00 -5.26 -3.69
N TRP A 186 18.77 -4.96 -3.28
CA TRP A 186 18.28 -3.59 -3.17
C TRP A 186 18.99 -2.81 -2.06
N LYS A 187 19.16 -3.41 -0.87
CA LYS A 187 19.98 -2.84 0.21
C LYS A 187 21.39 -2.48 -0.28
N ASP A 188 22.11 -3.45 -0.85
CA ASP A 188 23.49 -3.25 -1.33
C ASP A 188 23.56 -2.19 -2.45
N SER A 189 22.52 -2.08 -3.30
CA SER A 189 22.44 -1.06 -4.35
C SER A 189 22.21 0.34 -3.76
N TRP A 190 21.32 0.45 -2.77
CA TRP A 190 20.96 1.72 -2.14
C TRP A 190 22.10 2.29 -1.29
N GLU A 191 22.77 1.45 -0.50
CA GLU A 191 23.86 1.89 0.39
C GLU A 191 25.02 2.54 -0.37
N LYS A 192 25.19 2.23 -1.67
CA LYS A 192 26.18 2.87 -2.55
C LYS A 192 25.83 4.30 -2.94
N THR A 193 24.61 4.78 -2.67
CA THR A 193 24.18 6.14 -3.01
C THR A 193 24.62 7.18 -1.99
N ASN A 194 24.93 6.75 -0.75
CA ASN A 194 25.21 7.64 0.39
C ASN A 194 24.11 8.69 0.63
N VAL A 195 22.85 8.41 0.28
CA VAL A 195 21.70 9.30 0.57
C VAL A 195 21.40 9.32 2.07
N HIS A 196 21.68 8.24 2.79
CA HIS A 196 21.57 8.16 4.24
C HIS A 196 22.88 7.74 4.87
N ASP A 197 23.14 8.26 6.07
CA ASP A 197 24.34 7.94 6.85
C ASP A 197 24.28 6.53 7.47
N LYS A 198 23.06 6.02 7.69
CA LYS A 198 22.82 4.73 8.32
C LYS A 198 22.40 3.66 7.31
N PRO A 199 22.78 2.39 7.54
CA PRO A 199 22.47 1.29 6.63
C PRO A 199 20.97 1.03 6.53
N MET A 200 20.55 0.45 5.41
CA MET A 200 19.15 0.07 5.20
C MET A 200 18.76 -1.08 6.13
N LEU A 201 17.60 -0.95 6.77
CA LEU A 201 17.02 -2.01 7.57
C LEU A 201 16.28 -3.02 6.68
N THR A 202 16.55 -4.30 6.88
CA THR A 202 15.79 -5.41 6.26
C THR A 202 14.93 -6.05 7.34
N THR A 203 13.61 -5.87 7.27
CA THR A 203 12.67 -6.29 8.31
C THR A 203 11.58 -7.19 7.78
N TYR A 204 10.91 -7.91 8.68
CA TYR A 204 9.69 -8.64 8.39
C TYR A 204 8.76 -8.63 9.60
N ASN A 205 7.45 -8.81 9.40
CA ASN A 205 6.50 -8.87 10.51
C ASN A 205 6.69 -10.18 11.31
N LYS A 206 6.55 -10.08 12.63
CA LYS A 206 6.61 -11.23 13.56
C LYS A 206 5.24 -11.60 14.12
N THR A 207 4.26 -10.74 13.88
CA THR A 207 2.89 -10.91 14.33
C THR A 207 2.11 -11.61 13.24
N ARG A 208 1.50 -12.75 13.56
CA ARG A 208 0.52 -13.40 12.68
C ARG A 208 -0.79 -12.64 12.78
N HIS A 209 -1.25 -12.10 11.65
CA HIS A 209 -2.49 -11.35 11.56
C HIS A 209 -3.65 -12.25 11.12
N GLN A 210 -3.43 -13.05 10.07
CA GLN A 210 -4.45 -13.87 9.43
C GLN A 210 -4.59 -15.26 10.06
N PHE A 211 -5.85 -15.62 10.31
CA PHE A 211 -6.25 -16.95 10.78
C PHE A 211 -7.33 -17.59 9.90
N LYS A 212 -7.94 -16.82 8.99
CA LYS A 212 -8.87 -17.30 7.95
C LYS A 212 -8.13 -17.51 6.62
N ASP A 213 -8.86 -17.84 5.56
CA ASP A 213 -8.28 -18.44 4.36
C ASP A 213 -8.10 -17.48 3.17
N SER A 214 -8.80 -16.34 3.09
CA SER A 214 -8.92 -15.57 1.84
C SER A 214 -8.40 -14.13 1.91
N GLU A 215 -8.04 -13.66 3.09
CA GLU A 215 -7.76 -12.26 3.36
C GLU A 215 -6.33 -11.81 3.01
N CYS A 216 -5.44 -12.72 2.58
CA CYS A 216 -4.01 -12.43 2.39
C CYS A 216 -3.76 -11.29 1.40
N GLY A 217 -4.58 -11.19 0.35
CA GLY A 217 -4.56 -10.06 -0.58
C GLY A 217 -4.96 -8.73 0.07
N ILE A 218 -5.99 -8.72 0.91
CA ILE A 218 -6.43 -7.51 1.63
C ILE A 218 -5.38 -7.12 2.69
N TYR A 219 -4.80 -8.08 3.40
CA TYR A 219 -3.70 -7.81 4.33
C TYR A 219 -2.49 -7.21 3.62
N SER A 220 -2.14 -7.69 2.42
CA SER A 220 -1.07 -7.10 1.60
C SER A 220 -1.36 -5.64 1.25
N LEU A 221 -2.59 -5.33 0.81
CA LEU A 221 -3.02 -3.96 0.54
C LEU A 221 -3.07 -3.08 1.79
N TYR A 222 -3.47 -3.64 2.95
CA TYR A 222 -3.49 -2.92 4.22
C TYR A 222 -2.08 -2.66 4.74
N PHE A 223 -1.14 -3.58 4.53
CA PHE A 223 0.26 -3.38 4.86
C PHE A 223 0.86 -2.22 4.05
N HIS A 224 0.67 -2.19 2.73
CA HIS A 224 1.12 -1.05 1.92
C HIS A 224 0.43 0.25 2.32
N TYR A 225 -0.89 0.24 2.55
CA TYR A 225 -1.62 1.40 3.07
C TYR A 225 -1.04 1.90 4.39
N SER A 226 -0.71 0.98 5.30
CA SER A 226 -0.14 1.30 6.61
C SER A 226 1.26 1.88 6.47
N CYS A 227 2.11 1.34 5.60
CA CYS A 227 3.42 1.92 5.30
C CYS A 227 3.32 3.34 4.71
N LEU A 228 2.40 3.57 3.78
CA LEU A 228 2.18 4.87 3.15
C LEU A 228 1.67 5.95 4.12
N ASN A 229 0.93 5.54 5.15
CA ASN A 229 0.37 6.42 6.17
C ASN A 229 1.12 6.39 7.50
N GLU A 230 2.25 5.68 7.57
CA GLU A 230 3.07 5.53 8.79
C GLU A 230 2.28 4.93 9.98
N ILE A 231 1.31 4.06 9.69
CA ILE A 231 0.50 3.35 10.69
C ILE A 231 1.27 2.11 11.16
N PRO A 232 1.52 1.95 12.47
CA PRO A 232 2.17 0.76 12.98
C PRO A 232 1.25 -0.48 12.86
N MET A 233 1.86 -1.61 12.53
CA MET A 233 1.22 -2.94 12.50
C MET A 233 1.93 -3.90 13.46
N ASP A 234 2.30 -3.42 14.65
CA ASP A 234 2.94 -4.20 15.70
C ASP A 234 1.97 -5.18 16.38
N HIS A 235 0.70 -4.78 16.50
CA HIS A 235 -0.36 -5.60 17.09
C HIS A 235 -1.15 -6.39 16.04
N LYS A 236 -1.74 -7.51 16.49
CA LYS A 236 -2.59 -8.34 15.63
C LYS A 236 -3.78 -7.52 15.13
N ILE A 237 -4.01 -7.57 13.83
CA ILE A 237 -5.19 -7.04 13.16
C ILE A 237 -6.07 -8.24 12.85
N PRO A 238 -7.25 -8.41 13.47
CA PRO A 238 -8.09 -9.60 13.24
C PRO A 238 -8.73 -9.63 11.85
N ASP A 239 -9.05 -10.84 11.36
CA ASP A 239 -9.65 -11.06 10.04
C ASP A 239 -11.01 -10.35 9.87
N ASP A 240 -11.80 -10.22 10.94
CA ASP A 240 -13.07 -9.47 10.85
C ASP A 240 -12.83 -7.97 10.65
N VAL A 241 -11.76 -7.44 11.24
CA VAL A 241 -11.38 -6.03 11.09
C VAL A 241 -10.85 -5.79 9.68
N ILE A 242 -10.02 -6.69 9.15
CA ILE A 242 -9.51 -6.58 7.78
C ILE A 242 -10.64 -6.69 6.74
N ASN A 243 -11.68 -7.47 7.01
CA ASN A 243 -12.85 -7.53 6.14
C ASN A 243 -13.72 -6.26 6.20
N VAL A 244 -13.63 -5.45 7.25
CA VAL A 244 -14.19 -4.08 7.21
C VAL A 244 -13.30 -3.16 6.36
N PHE A 245 -11.98 -3.29 6.44
CA PHE A 245 -11.06 -2.56 5.55
C PHE A 245 -11.32 -2.83 4.07
N ARG A 246 -11.68 -4.08 3.73
CA ARG A 246 -12.10 -4.49 2.38
C ARG A 246 -13.14 -3.53 1.78
N ARG A 247 -14.16 -3.14 2.55
CA ARG A 247 -15.23 -2.20 2.13
C ARG A 247 -14.79 -0.74 2.09
N LEU A 248 -13.67 -0.42 2.75
CA LEU A 248 -13.01 0.88 2.61
C LEU A 248 -12.14 0.96 1.38
N LEU A 249 -11.67 -0.15 0.84
CA LEU A 249 -10.89 -0.18 -0.38
C LEU A 249 -11.71 -0.33 -1.64
N PHE A 250 -12.82 -1.06 -1.58
CA PHE A 250 -13.63 -1.39 -2.74
C PHE A 250 -15.07 -0.88 -2.59
N LYS A 251 -15.68 -0.44 -3.69
CA LYS A 251 -17.09 -0.06 -3.75
C LYS A 251 -17.91 -1.29 -4.13
N GLU A 252 -18.80 -1.76 -3.24
CA GLU A 252 -19.69 -2.89 -3.52
C GLU A 252 -20.81 -2.51 -4.51
N ASP A 253 -21.31 -1.27 -4.45
CA ASP A 253 -22.29 -0.67 -5.38
C ASP A 253 -22.05 0.85 -5.56
N ASP A 254 -22.77 1.50 -6.50
CA ASP A 254 -22.77 2.97 -6.68
C ASP A 254 -23.48 3.75 -5.54
N THR A 255 -23.90 3.05 -4.48
CA THR A 255 -24.54 3.67 -3.31
C THR A 255 -23.49 4.23 -2.34
N PRO A 256 -23.71 5.43 -1.75
CA PRO A 256 -22.74 6.02 -0.82
C PRO A 256 -22.68 5.24 0.50
N ASP A 257 -21.67 4.39 0.66
CA ASP A 257 -21.38 3.76 1.94
C ASP A 257 -20.39 4.62 2.75
N ASP A 258 -20.96 5.52 3.58
CA ASP A 258 -20.24 6.52 4.37
C ASP A 258 -20.00 6.08 5.84
N ASN A 259 -20.42 4.88 6.27
CA ASN A 259 -20.32 4.45 7.68
C ASN A 259 -19.14 3.51 8.00
N ASN A 260 -18.51 2.90 7.00
CA ASN A 260 -17.51 1.84 7.23
C ASN A 260 -16.23 2.32 7.92
N ILE A 261 -15.83 3.60 7.77
CA ILE A 261 -14.53 4.06 8.29
C ILE A 261 -14.54 4.18 9.82
N ASN A 262 -15.69 4.60 10.36
CA ASN A 262 -15.91 4.69 11.79
C ASN A 262 -15.99 3.29 12.41
N VAL A 263 -16.63 2.34 11.72
CA VAL A 263 -16.68 0.93 12.13
C VAL A 263 -15.27 0.34 12.15
N PHE A 264 -14.49 0.54 11.09
CA PHE A 264 -13.12 0.03 10.99
C PHE A 264 -12.24 0.53 12.14
N ARG A 265 -12.28 1.84 12.41
CA ARG A 265 -11.50 2.45 13.51
C ARG A 265 -11.91 1.94 14.88
N ARG A 266 -13.22 1.85 15.17
CA ARG A 266 -13.71 1.29 16.44
C ARG A 266 -13.19 -0.13 16.67
N LEU A 267 -13.17 -0.94 15.62
CA LEU A 267 -12.69 -2.32 15.68
C LEU A 267 -11.17 -2.42 15.81
N LEU A 268 -10.41 -1.55 15.14
CA LEU A 268 -8.95 -1.51 15.21
C LEU A 268 -8.43 -1.00 16.55
N PHE A 269 -8.95 0.13 17.02
CA PHE A 269 -8.37 0.87 18.14
C PHE A 269 -9.06 0.60 19.47
N LYS A 270 -10.12 -0.22 19.50
CA LYS A 270 -11.02 -0.35 20.66
C LYS A 270 -11.30 1.03 21.26
N GLU A 271 -11.65 2.02 20.42
CA GLU A 271 -12.05 3.33 20.96
C GLU A 271 -13.27 3.07 21.86
N ASP A 272 -13.03 3.19 23.17
CA ASP A 272 -14.02 2.97 24.23
C ASP A 272 -15.28 3.79 23.94
N LYS A 273 -16.42 3.22 24.33
CA LYS A 273 -17.72 3.90 24.35
C LYS A 273 -17.66 5.22 25.12
#